data_AF-A0A2K9LU18-F1
#
_entry.id   AF-A0A2K9LU18-F1
#
_cell.length_a   1.000
_cell.length_b   1.000
_cell.length_c   1.000
_cell.angle_alpha   90.00
_cell.angle_beta   90.00
_cell.angle_gamma   90.00
#
_symmetry.space_group_name_H-M   'P 1'
#
loop_
_entity.id
_entity.type
_entity.pdbx_description
1 polymer ?
#
loop_
_entity_poly.entity_id
_entity_poly.type
_entity_poly.pdbx_seq_one_letter_code
_entity_poly.pdbx_strand_id
1 'polypeptide(L)'
;MSCCKCEELLNSCTCIVLECECNKSINCWCCLYNNWEQIDSKHSLTFNFINYYNEINKLKSVPKLFKKGIKSLLNDLKQNNNSLNNLNKTDYMNLIDSKFDPVKIASIIEEDNIAKLIYFINKLEFYVEMSIILIEMNKTLDYEISYLEIFSVSDAIEELIPSIVKVFASIEKTLDSSVEYETLKEKLYSFDVVSTNLRSMLDIKILNNR
;
A
#
# COMPACT_ATOMS: atom_id res chain seq x y z
N MET A 1 -11.82 3.77 23.87
CA MET A 1 -11.29 4.21 22.56
C MET A 1 -11.18 2.95 21.72
N SER A 2 -12.09 2.80 20.77
CA SER A 2 -12.20 1.61 19.94
C SER A 2 -11.05 1.57 18.96
N CYS A 3 -10.41 0.41 18.80
CA CYS A 3 -9.63 0.12 17.61
C CYS A 3 -10.49 0.46 16.38
N CYS A 4 -9.90 0.96 15.29
CA CYS A 4 -10.63 1.24 14.06
C CYS A 4 -11.48 0.01 13.69
N LYS A 5 -12.79 0.07 13.98
CA LYS A 5 -13.76 -1.00 13.78
C LYS A 5 -13.60 -2.31 14.58
N CYS A 6 -13.01 -2.32 15.78
CA CYS A 6 -13.14 -3.53 16.64
C CYS A 6 -14.61 -3.85 16.99
N GLU A 7 -15.50 -2.86 16.97
CA GLU A 7 -16.94 -3.02 17.21
C GLU A 7 -17.70 -3.58 15.98
N GLU A 8 -17.16 -3.39 14.78
CA GLU A 8 -17.60 -4.05 13.54
C GLU A 8 -16.62 -5.18 13.23
N LEU A 9 -16.66 -6.27 14.00
CA LEU A 9 -15.79 -7.45 13.90
C LEU A 9 -15.61 -7.91 12.44
N LEU A 10 -14.62 -7.35 11.74
CA LEU A 10 -14.13 -7.89 10.48
C LEU A 10 -13.26 -9.08 10.87
N ASN A 11 -13.82 -10.29 10.83
CA ASN A 11 -13.16 -11.53 11.26
C ASN A 11 -11.78 -11.78 10.61
N SER A 12 -11.38 -10.97 9.62
CA SER A 12 -10.05 -10.93 9.01
C SER A 12 -9.06 -9.94 9.65
N CYS A 13 -9.42 -9.26 10.73
CA CYS A 13 -8.52 -8.40 11.51
C CYS A 13 -7.75 -9.20 12.55
N THR A 14 -6.44 -8.98 12.60
CA THR A 14 -5.57 -9.58 13.60
C THR A 14 -5.75 -8.99 15.00
N CYS A 15 -6.33 -7.79 15.07
CA CYS A 15 -6.78 -7.16 16.31
C CYS A 15 -7.91 -7.92 17.03
N ILE A 16 -8.62 -8.81 16.34
CA ILE A 16 -9.69 -9.63 16.94
C ILE A 16 -9.11 -10.76 17.78
N VAL A 17 -7.87 -11.17 17.50
CA VAL A 17 -7.23 -12.35 18.10
C VAL A 17 -6.24 -11.97 19.21
N LEU A 18 -5.56 -10.82 19.11
CA LEU A 18 -4.41 -10.46 19.94
C LEU A 18 -4.69 -9.44 21.08
N GLU A 19 -5.88 -9.48 21.69
CA GLU A 19 -6.35 -8.60 22.77
C GLU A 19 -6.69 -7.13 22.41
N CYS A 20 -7.72 -6.63 23.11
CA CYS A 20 -8.54 -5.45 22.78
C CYS A 20 -8.00 -4.12 23.36
N GLU A 21 -6.68 -3.99 23.52
CA GLU A 21 -6.05 -2.73 23.92
C GLU A 21 -5.39 -2.05 22.71
N CYS A 22 -6.20 -1.66 21.73
CA CYS A 22 -5.79 -0.65 20.74
C CYS A 22 -5.69 0.72 21.44
N ASN A 23 -4.68 0.88 22.30
CA ASN A 23 -4.44 2.11 23.06
C ASN A 23 -3.99 3.28 22.17
N LYS A 24 -3.71 3.05 20.87
CA LYS A 24 -3.38 4.07 19.86
C LYS A 24 -3.96 3.70 18.49
N SER A 25 -4.32 4.73 17.71
CA SER A 25 -5.13 4.67 16.48
C SER A 25 -4.57 3.89 15.29
N ILE A 26 -3.33 3.37 15.33
CA ILE A 26 -2.73 2.69 14.17
C ILE A 26 -1.71 1.61 14.60
N ASN A 27 -2.20 0.52 15.20
CA ASN A 27 -1.34 -0.59 15.64
C ASN A 27 -1.63 -1.94 14.93
N CYS A 28 -2.66 -2.03 14.08
CA CYS A 28 -3.00 -3.27 13.39
C CYS A 28 -3.19 -3.07 11.88
N TRP A 29 -3.14 -4.19 11.15
CA TRP A 29 -3.40 -4.24 9.70
C TRP A 29 -4.64 -3.45 9.28
N CYS A 30 -5.78 -3.69 9.95
CA CYS A 30 -7.03 -3.04 9.54
C CYS A 30 -7.04 -1.53 9.80
N CYS A 31 -6.36 -1.04 10.85
CA CYS A 31 -6.21 0.39 11.07
C CYS A 31 -5.38 1.03 9.95
N LEU A 32 -4.24 0.39 9.61
CA LEU A 32 -3.37 0.83 8.52
C LEU A 32 -4.13 0.89 7.19
N TYR A 33 -4.79 -0.21 6.84
CA TYR A 33 -5.53 -0.33 5.59
C TYR A 33 -6.69 0.67 5.52
N ASN A 34 -7.48 0.80 6.59
CA ASN A 34 -8.59 1.75 6.63
C ASN A 34 -8.12 3.21 6.54
N ASN A 35 -7.00 3.56 7.19
CA ASN A 35 -6.43 4.90 7.07
C ASN A 35 -6.07 5.23 5.61
N TRP A 36 -5.43 4.27 4.91
CA TRP A 36 -5.15 4.43 3.48
C TRP A 36 -6.42 4.58 2.63
N GLU A 37 -7.43 3.73 2.83
CA GLU A 37 -8.67 3.81 2.05
C GLU A 37 -9.39 5.16 2.26
N GLN A 38 -9.30 5.74 3.46
CA GLN A 38 -9.80 7.09 3.74
C GLN A 38 -9.01 8.17 2.98
N ILE A 39 -7.68 8.06 2.94
CA ILE A 39 -6.82 8.95 2.16
C ILE A 39 -7.15 8.84 0.66
N ASP A 40 -7.17 7.62 0.12
CA ASP A 40 -7.48 7.36 -1.29
C ASP A 40 -8.86 7.92 -1.66
N SER A 41 -9.88 7.65 -0.84
CA SER A 41 -11.23 8.17 -1.07
C SER A 41 -11.31 9.69 -0.98
N LYS A 42 -10.62 10.31 -0.01
CA LYS A 42 -10.65 11.77 0.19
C LYS A 42 -10.00 12.50 -0.98
N HIS A 43 -8.91 11.96 -1.52
CA HIS A 43 -8.14 12.58 -2.59
C HIS A 43 -8.43 12.01 -3.98
N SER A 44 -9.31 11.00 -4.08
CA SER A 44 -9.63 10.27 -5.30
C SER A 44 -8.39 9.73 -6.03
N LEU A 45 -7.38 9.25 -5.29
CA LEU A 45 -6.05 8.97 -5.86
C LEU A 45 -6.14 7.91 -6.97
N THR A 46 -6.72 6.75 -6.65
CA THR A 46 -6.87 5.64 -7.61
C THR A 46 -7.61 6.09 -8.87
N PHE A 47 -8.69 6.84 -8.69
CA PHE A 47 -9.49 7.36 -9.80
C PHE A 47 -8.69 8.34 -10.67
N ASN A 48 -7.96 9.26 -10.06
CA ASN A 48 -7.14 10.25 -10.76
C ASN A 48 -6.03 9.58 -11.58
N PHE A 49 -5.30 8.62 -11.01
CA PHE A 49 -4.26 7.88 -11.74
C PHE A 49 -4.81 7.05 -12.92
N ILE A 50 -6.01 6.46 -12.77
CA ILE A 50 -6.69 5.78 -13.88
C ILE A 50 -7.09 6.79 -14.98
N ASN A 51 -7.57 7.97 -14.61
CA ASN A 51 -7.92 9.02 -15.57
C ASN A 51 -6.70 9.54 -16.31
N TYR A 52 -5.59 9.81 -15.61
CA TYR A 52 -4.33 10.18 -16.24
C TYR A 52 -3.91 9.17 -17.29
N TYR A 53 -3.97 7.86 -16.99
CA TYR A 53 -3.72 6.84 -17.99
C TYR A 53 -4.66 6.94 -19.19
N ASN A 54 -5.96 7.10 -18.96
CA ASN A 54 -6.96 7.17 -20.03
C ASN A 54 -6.73 8.37 -20.96
N GLU A 55 -6.31 9.50 -20.41
CA GLU A 55 -5.93 10.69 -21.17
C GLU A 55 -4.65 10.46 -21.96
N ILE A 56 -3.59 10.03 -21.27
CA ILE A 56 -2.28 9.71 -21.86
C ILE A 56 -2.40 8.71 -23.00
N ASN A 57 -3.23 7.69 -22.85
CA ASN A 57 -3.40 6.65 -23.85
C ASN A 57 -3.99 7.20 -25.17
N LYS A 58 -4.81 8.26 -25.10
CA LYS A 58 -5.38 8.93 -26.28
C LYS A 58 -4.38 9.83 -27.00
N LEU A 59 -3.39 10.37 -26.28
CA LEU A 59 -2.40 11.30 -26.85
C LEU A 59 -1.41 10.58 -27.78
N LYS A 60 -1.38 10.96 -29.06
CA LYS A 60 -0.43 10.38 -30.03
C LYS A 60 1.02 10.77 -29.76
N SER A 61 1.24 11.94 -29.15
CA SER A 61 2.56 12.48 -28.80
C SER A 61 3.26 11.65 -27.72
N VAL A 62 2.51 10.95 -26.86
CA VAL A 62 3.11 10.13 -25.80
C VAL A 62 3.74 8.86 -26.37
N PRO A 63 5.05 8.62 -26.13
CA PRO A 63 5.72 7.40 -26.54
C PRO A 63 5.01 6.12 -26.07
N LYS A 64 4.98 5.11 -26.93
CA LYS A 64 4.38 3.80 -26.62
C LYS A 64 4.99 3.14 -25.37
N LEU A 65 6.25 3.45 -25.06
CA LEU A 65 6.95 2.91 -23.90
C LEU A 65 6.25 3.32 -22.59
N PHE A 66 5.98 4.62 -22.40
CA PHE A 66 5.27 5.11 -21.21
C PHE A 66 3.87 4.51 -21.09
N LYS A 67 3.12 4.43 -22.20
CA LYS A 67 1.79 3.80 -22.21
C LYS A 67 1.82 2.35 -21.78
N LYS A 68 2.85 1.59 -22.22
CA LYS A 68 3.06 0.20 -21.80
C LYS A 68 3.42 0.11 -20.33
N GLY A 69 4.31 0.98 -19.84
CA GLY A 69 4.69 1.05 -18.43
C GLY A 69 3.48 1.26 -17.52
N ILE A 70 2.72 2.33 -17.77
CA ILE A 70 1.49 2.64 -17.01
C ILE A 70 0.47 1.49 -17.07
N LYS A 71 0.28 0.89 -18.26
CA LYS A 71 -0.64 -0.24 -18.40
C LYS A 71 -0.20 -1.46 -17.57
N SER A 72 1.11 -1.71 -17.46
CA SER A 72 1.65 -2.76 -16.59
C SER A 72 1.27 -2.48 -15.14
N LEU A 73 1.59 -1.28 -14.65
CA LEU A 73 1.30 -0.86 -13.27
C LEU A 73 -0.18 -0.98 -12.92
N LEU A 74 -1.08 -0.63 -13.84
CA LEU A 74 -2.52 -0.80 -13.63
C LEU A 74 -2.96 -2.26 -13.55
N ASN A 75 -2.35 -3.15 -14.34
CA ASN A 75 -2.62 -4.58 -14.24
C ASN A 75 -2.10 -5.15 -12.92
N ASP A 76 -0.91 -4.72 -12.50
CA ASP A 76 -0.28 -5.13 -11.25
C ASP A 76 -1.12 -4.68 -10.05
N LEU A 77 -1.59 -3.42 -10.05
CA LEU A 77 -2.53 -2.89 -9.05
C LEU A 77 -3.81 -3.74 -8.97
N LYS A 78 -4.38 -4.11 -10.13
CA LYS A 78 -5.58 -4.95 -10.17
C LYS A 78 -5.34 -6.34 -9.58
N GLN A 79 -4.20 -6.96 -9.90
CA GLN A 79 -3.82 -8.25 -9.32
C GLN A 79 -3.62 -8.14 -7.81
N ASN A 80 -2.89 -7.13 -7.35
CA ASN A 80 -2.66 -6.86 -5.93
C ASN A 80 -3.97 -6.66 -5.16
N ASN A 81 -4.89 -5.85 -5.68
CA ASN A 81 -6.20 -5.64 -5.06
C ASN A 81 -7.01 -6.95 -4.96
N ASN A 82 -6.95 -7.82 -5.97
CA ASN A 82 -7.62 -9.12 -5.91
C ASN A 82 -7.02 -10.02 -4.82
N SER A 83 -5.70 -10.09 -4.72
CA SER A 83 -5.02 -10.87 -3.67
C SER A 83 -5.34 -10.34 -2.29
N LEU A 84 -5.29 -9.02 -2.10
CA LEU A 84 -5.62 -8.38 -0.83
C LEU A 84 -7.07 -8.61 -0.42
N ASN A 85 -8.00 -8.52 -1.37
CA ASN A 85 -9.42 -8.81 -1.14
C ASN A 85 -9.66 -10.28 -0.77
N ASN A 86 -8.85 -11.21 -1.27
CA ASN A 86 -8.97 -12.61 -0.87
C ASN A 86 -8.47 -12.82 0.57
N LEU A 87 -7.33 -12.24 0.94
CA LEU A 87 -6.80 -12.30 2.31
C LEU A 87 -7.71 -11.58 3.33
N ASN A 88 -8.38 -10.52 2.91
CA ASN A 88 -9.34 -9.79 3.76
C ASN A 88 -10.67 -10.55 3.96
N LYS A 89 -10.90 -11.67 3.25
CA LYS A 89 -12.06 -12.55 3.47
C LYS A 89 -11.78 -13.69 4.45
N THR A 90 -10.53 -13.92 4.84
CA THR A 90 -10.18 -14.96 5.81
C THR A 90 -10.88 -14.68 7.14
N ASP A 91 -11.65 -15.64 7.65
CA ASP A 91 -12.35 -15.53 8.93
C ASP A 91 -11.54 -16.25 10.01
N TYR A 92 -10.77 -15.47 10.79
CA TYR A 92 -9.95 -16.00 11.87
C TYR A 92 -10.81 -16.55 13.04
N MET A 93 -12.03 -16.07 13.23
CA MET A 93 -12.93 -16.60 14.28
C MET A 93 -13.32 -18.04 13.99
N ASN A 94 -13.62 -18.38 12.72
CA ASN A 94 -13.88 -19.77 12.33
C ASN A 94 -12.68 -20.69 12.58
N LEU A 95 -11.46 -20.17 12.47
CA LEU A 95 -10.23 -20.93 12.76
C LEU A 95 -10.04 -21.15 14.27
N ILE A 96 -10.43 -20.17 15.09
CA ILE A 96 -10.38 -20.25 16.56
C ILE A 96 -11.46 -21.20 17.10
N ASP A 97 -12.65 -21.20 16.50
CA ASP A 97 -13.77 -22.06 16.91
C ASP A 97 -13.61 -23.51 16.43
N SER A 98 -12.75 -23.74 15.44
CA SER A 98 -12.37 -25.09 15.04
C SER A 98 -11.26 -25.59 15.96
N LYS A 99 -11.24 -26.89 16.28
CA LYS A 99 -10.30 -27.52 17.24
C LYS A 99 -8.82 -27.52 16.77
N PHE A 100 -8.40 -26.53 16.00
CA PHE A 100 -7.01 -26.34 15.60
C PHE A 100 -6.15 -25.99 16.81
N ASP A 101 -4.88 -26.32 16.68
CA ASP A 101 -3.84 -25.94 17.62
C ASP A 101 -3.65 -24.41 17.60
N PRO A 102 -3.74 -23.70 18.75
CA PRO A 102 -3.52 -22.26 18.83
C PRO A 102 -2.22 -21.78 18.18
N VAL A 103 -1.14 -22.58 18.27
CA VAL A 103 0.15 -22.25 17.65
C VAL A 103 0.02 -22.21 16.12
N LYS A 104 -0.75 -23.13 15.53
CA LYS A 104 -1.00 -23.13 14.08
C LYS A 104 -1.88 -21.98 13.65
N ILE A 105 -2.87 -21.61 14.45
CA ILE A 105 -3.73 -20.46 14.18
C ILE A 105 -2.89 -19.18 14.18
N ALA A 106 -2.01 -19.02 15.17
CA ALA A 106 -1.08 -17.89 15.23
C ALA A 106 -0.16 -17.81 13.99
N SER A 107 0.43 -18.94 13.57
CA SER A 107 1.27 -18.98 12.36
C SER A 107 0.52 -18.55 11.10
N ILE A 108 -0.72 -19.03 10.91
CA ILE A 108 -1.56 -18.64 9.76
C ILE A 108 -1.83 -17.13 9.77
N ILE A 109 -2.14 -16.58 10.95
CA ILE A 109 -2.41 -15.15 11.11
C ILE A 109 -1.17 -14.30 10.81
N GLU A 110 0.01 -14.76 11.23
CA GLU A 110 1.29 -14.11 10.95
C GLU A 110 1.63 -14.12 9.45
N GLU A 111 1.53 -15.28 8.81
CA GLU A 111 1.76 -15.43 7.36
C GLU A 111 0.80 -14.53 6.55
N ASP A 112 -0.49 -14.53 6.91
CA ASP A 112 -1.47 -13.65 6.29
C ASP A 112 -1.15 -12.17 6.49
N ASN A 113 -0.69 -11.77 7.69
CA ASN A 113 -0.27 -10.40 7.96
C ASN A 113 0.92 -9.98 7.10
N ILE A 114 1.91 -10.86 6.96
CA ILE A 114 3.07 -10.63 6.10
C ILE A 114 2.60 -10.42 4.66
N ALA A 115 1.77 -11.33 4.15
CA ALA A 115 1.23 -11.23 2.80
C ALA A 115 0.40 -9.95 2.58
N LYS A 116 -0.47 -9.59 3.55
CA LYS A 116 -1.25 -8.35 3.53
C LYS A 116 -0.37 -7.11 3.44
N LEU A 117 0.70 -7.05 4.24
CA LEU A 117 1.67 -5.95 4.18
C LEU A 117 2.40 -5.89 2.84
N ILE A 118 2.84 -7.04 2.29
CA ILE A 118 3.49 -7.08 0.98
C ILE A 118 2.57 -6.50 -0.11
N TYR A 119 1.32 -6.97 -0.18
CA TYR A 119 0.36 -6.48 -1.17
C TYR A 119 -0.02 -5.02 -0.95
N PHE A 120 -0.05 -4.56 0.30
CA PHE A 120 -0.26 -3.15 0.62
C PHE A 120 0.89 -2.27 0.16
N ILE A 121 2.15 -2.69 0.40
CA ILE A 121 3.33 -1.98 -0.08
C ILE A 121 3.35 -1.94 -1.60
N ASN A 122 3.03 -3.05 -2.29
CA ASN A 122 2.89 -3.05 -3.75
C ASN A 122 1.83 -2.05 -4.24
N LYS A 123 0.72 -1.93 -3.49
CA LYS A 123 -0.32 -0.93 -3.78
C LYS A 123 0.24 0.48 -3.63
N LEU A 124 1.03 0.78 -2.61
CA LEU A 124 1.67 2.10 -2.45
C LEU A 124 2.72 2.38 -3.53
N GLU A 125 3.55 1.40 -3.87
CA GLU A 125 4.54 1.48 -4.96
C GLU A 125 3.90 1.87 -6.29
N PHE A 126 2.70 1.35 -6.60
CA PHE A 126 1.97 1.76 -7.80
C PHE A 126 1.82 3.29 -7.89
N TYR A 127 1.42 3.96 -6.80
CA TYR A 127 1.24 5.42 -6.82
C TYR A 127 2.57 6.15 -6.96
N VAL A 128 3.63 5.63 -6.35
CA VAL A 128 4.98 6.21 -6.45
C VAL A 128 5.53 6.07 -7.87
N GLU A 129 5.48 4.87 -8.44
CA GLU A 129 6.00 4.59 -9.79
C GLU A 129 5.19 5.31 -10.88
N MET A 130 3.87 5.37 -10.74
CA MET A 130 3.01 6.17 -11.61
C MET A 130 3.39 7.65 -11.56
N SER A 131 3.65 8.17 -10.36
CA SER A 131 4.09 9.56 -10.17
C SER A 131 5.44 9.83 -10.83
N ILE A 132 6.40 8.92 -10.71
CA ILE A 132 7.71 9.02 -11.38
C ILE A 132 7.52 9.07 -12.90
N ILE A 133 6.74 8.15 -13.48
CA ILE A 133 6.46 8.12 -14.91
C ILE A 133 5.85 9.44 -15.38
N LEU A 134 4.88 9.96 -14.63
CA LEU A 134 4.24 11.25 -14.92
C LEU A 134 5.28 12.38 -14.95
N ILE A 135 6.13 12.50 -13.92
CA ILE A 135 7.18 13.52 -13.88
C ILE A 135 8.15 13.39 -15.07
N GLU A 136 8.55 12.17 -15.44
CA GLU A 136 9.43 11.91 -16.58
C GLU A 136 8.78 12.27 -17.91
N MET A 137 7.49 11.96 -18.09
CA MET A 137 6.75 12.33 -19.28
C MET A 137 6.73 13.83 -19.51
N ASN A 138 6.49 14.63 -18.47
CA ASN A 138 6.51 16.09 -18.57
C ASN A 138 7.88 16.66 -18.98
N LYS A 139 9.00 16.01 -18.62
CA LYS A 139 10.34 16.42 -19.13
C LYS A 139 10.42 16.36 -20.67
N THR A 140 9.62 15.50 -21.29
CA THR A 140 9.67 15.20 -22.73
C THR A 140 8.49 15.75 -23.52
N LEU A 141 7.40 16.13 -22.84
CA LEU A 141 6.12 16.48 -23.44
C LEU A 141 5.46 17.62 -22.65
N ASP A 142 4.80 18.53 -23.37
CA ASP A 142 3.96 19.58 -22.78
C ASP A 142 2.62 18.96 -22.30
N TYR A 143 2.70 18.13 -21.28
CA TYR A 143 1.57 17.53 -20.58
C TYR A 143 1.47 18.18 -19.20
N GLU A 144 0.39 18.89 -18.94
CA GLU A 144 0.17 19.56 -17.66
C GLU A 144 -0.04 18.51 -16.57
N ILE A 145 0.87 18.49 -15.60
CA ILE A 145 0.82 17.58 -14.46
C ILE A 145 0.68 18.44 -13.21
N SER A 146 -0.28 18.08 -12.38
CA SER A 146 -0.44 18.70 -11.07
C SER A 146 0.66 18.16 -10.14
N TYR A 147 1.83 18.80 -10.15
CA TYR A 147 2.93 18.46 -9.24
C TYR A 147 2.51 18.58 -7.77
N LEU A 148 1.54 19.43 -7.46
CA LEU A 148 0.94 19.54 -6.13
C LEU A 148 0.13 18.31 -5.75
N GLU A 149 -0.60 17.69 -6.69
CA GLU A 149 -1.28 16.41 -6.44
C GLU A 149 -0.27 15.30 -6.20
N ILE A 150 0.78 15.21 -7.01
CA ILE A 150 1.85 14.21 -6.80
C ILE A 150 2.55 14.42 -5.45
N PHE A 151 2.81 15.67 -5.08
CA PHE A 151 3.37 16.01 -3.77
C PHE A 151 2.44 15.56 -2.64
N SER A 152 1.13 15.79 -2.75
CA SER A 152 0.14 15.33 -1.76
C SER A 152 0.12 13.80 -1.62
N VAL A 153 0.35 13.06 -2.70
CA VAL A 153 0.46 11.60 -2.69
C VAL A 153 1.73 11.17 -1.94
N SER A 154 2.86 11.83 -2.22
CA SER A 154 4.12 11.56 -1.52
C SER A 154 3.99 11.80 -0.02
N ASP A 155 3.43 12.94 0.38
CA ASP A 155 3.21 13.28 1.80
C ASP A 155 2.29 12.25 2.48
N ALA A 156 1.18 11.88 1.83
CA ALA A 156 0.26 10.89 2.39
C ALA A 156 0.91 9.51 2.57
N ILE A 157 1.81 9.11 1.67
CA ILE A 157 2.59 7.88 1.79
C ILE A 157 3.61 7.99 2.93
N GLU A 158 4.35 9.10 3.01
CA GLU A 158 5.33 9.35 4.07
C GLU A 158 4.68 9.32 5.47
N GLU A 159 3.47 9.88 5.61
CA GLU A 159 2.68 9.82 6.85
C GLU A 159 2.32 8.39 7.28
N LEU A 160 2.27 7.43 6.34
CA LEU A 160 1.93 6.04 6.62
C LEU A 160 3.12 5.17 7.00
N ILE A 161 4.34 5.55 6.60
CA ILE A 161 5.55 4.77 6.86
C ILE A 161 5.70 4.38 8.34
N PRO A 162 5.54 5.30 9.33
CA PRO A 162 5.65 4.92 10.74
C PRO A 162 4.62 3.86 11.16
N SER A 163 3.45 3.85 10.55
CA SER A 163 2.39 2.88 10.83
C SER A 163 2.70 1.53 10.22
N ILE A 164 3.21 1.49 8.99
CA ILE A 164 3.70 0.27 8.34
C ILE A 164 4.79 -0.38 9.19
N VAL A 165 5.77 0.41 9.65
CA VAL A 165 6.88 -0.07 10.49
C VAL A 165 6.37 -0.64 11.82
N LYS A 166 5.37 -0.03 12.45
CA LYS A 166 4.77 -0.56 13.68
C LYS A 166 4.08 -1.90 13.47
N VAL A 167 3.31 -2.05 12.39
CA VAL A 167 2.65 -3.33 12.08
C VAL A 167 3.72 -4.39 11.77
N PHE A 168 4.75 -4.05 10.99
CA PHE A 168 5.87 -4.95 10.73
C PHE A 168 6.60 -5.38 12.02
N ALA A 169 6.91 -4.44 12.91
CA ALA A 169 7.59 -4.72 14.18
C ALA A 169 6.77 -5.58 15.16
N SER A 170 5.46 -5.73 14.92
CA SER A 170 4.59 -6.62 15.70
C SER A 170 4.61 -8.07 15.21
N ILE A 171 5.21 -8.35 14.05
CA ILE A 171 5.30 -9.70 13.49
C ILE A 171 6.52 -10.39 14.11
N GLU A 172 6.28 -11.53 14.77
CA GLU A 172 7.38 -12.36 15.26
C GLU A 172 7.94 -13.21 14.12
N LYS A 173 9.26 -13.23 13.98
CA LYS A 173 9.92 -14.10 13.00
C LYS A 173 9.98 -15.51 13.58
N THR A 174 9.19 -16.42 13.01
CA THR A 174 9.24 -17.85 13.36
C THR A 174 10.09 -18.62 12.35
N LEU A 175 10.35 -19.91 12.61
CA LEU A 175 11.00 -20.78 11.63
C LEU A 175 10.15 -20.91 10.36
N ASP A 176 8.84 -21.04 10.53
CA ASP A 176 7.88 -21.29 9.46
C ASP A 176 7.67 -20.06 8.57
N SER A 177 7.69 -18.85 9.14
CA SER A 177 7.50 -17.58 8.40
C SER A 177 8.82 -16.89 8.00
N SER A 178 9.96 -17.55 8.17
CA SER A 178 11.28 -16.91 8.07
C SER A 178 11.60 -16.34 6.69
N VAL A 179 11.13 -16.97 5.62
CA VAL A 179 11.38 -16.54 4.22
C VAL A 179 10.49 -15.36 3.86
N GLU A 180 9.22 -15.44 4.20
CA GLU A 180 8.21 -14.41 3.99
C GLU A 180 8.57 -13.14 4.76
N TYR A 181 9.06 -13.29 5.99
CA TYR A 181 9.53 -12.18 6.81
C TYR A 181 10.70 -11.43 6.17
N GLU A 182 11.73 -12.13 5.68
CA GLU A 182 12.84 -11.47 4.98
C GLU A 182 12.38 -10.84 3.66
N THR A 183 11.44 -11.48 2.94
CA THR A 183 10.85 -10.92 1.73
C THR A 183 10.15 -9.60 2.01
N LEU A 184 9.35 -9.52 3.08
CA LEU A 184 8.70 -8.28 3.50
C LEU A 184 9.71 -7.20 3.89
N LYS A 185 10.79 -7.57 4.57
CA LYS A 185 11.86 -6.64 4.93
C LYS A 185 12.58 -6.06 3.69
N GLU A 186 12.95 -6.91 2.73
CA GLU A 186 13.51 -6.47 1.45
C GLU A 186 12.53 -5.56 0.71
N LYS A 187 11.24 -5.88 0.77
CA LYS A 187 10.19 -5.10 0.15
C LYS A 187 10.05 -3.71 0.74
N LEU A 188 10.08 -3.59 2.08
CA LEU A 188 10.08 -2.31 2.78
C LEU A 188 11.28 -1.45 2.41
N TYR A 189 12.47 -2.06 2.32
CA TYR A 189 13.67 -1.36 1.90
C TYR A 189 13.59 -0.86 0.45
N SER A 190 13.15 -1.71 -0.48
CA SER A 190 12.94 -1.33 -1.88
C SER A 190 11.94 -0.18 -2.01
N PHE A 191 10.85 -0.25 -1.25
CA PHE A 191 9.83 0.79 -1.24
C PHE A 191 10.37 2.14 -0.74
N ASP A 192 11.15 2.15 0.33
CA ASP A 192 11.80 3.35 0.87
C ASP A 192 12.70 4.03 -0.17
N VAL A 193 13.48 3.23 -0.92
CA VAL A 193 14.34 3.73 -2.00
C VAL A 193 13.50 4.39 -3.11
N VAL A 194 12.42 3.75 -3.54
CA VAL A 194 11.56 4.27 -4.62
C VAL A 194 10.79 5.52 -4.17
N SER A 195 10.32 5.55 -2.93
CA SER A 195 9.65 6.72 -2.32
C SER A 195 10.61 7.91 -2.19
N THR A 196 11.82 7.68 -1.69
CA THR A 196 12.87 8.71 -1.59
C THR A 196 13.25 9.27 -2.96
N ASN A 197 13.29 8.43 -4.00
CA ASN A 197 13.53 8.88 -5.36
C ASN A 197 12.43 9.82 -5.87
N LEU A 198 11.15 9.48 -5.64
CA LEU A 198 10.03 10.38 -5.99
C LEU A 198 10.17 11.72 -5.27
N ARG A 199 10.46 11.72 -3.97
CA ARG A 199 10.62 12.93 -3.18
C ARG A 199 11.72 13.85 -3.75
N SER A 200 12.88 13.26 -4.04
CA SER A 200 14.00 13.97 -4.68
C SER A 200 13.61 14.57 -6.04
N MET A 201 12.88 13.83 -6.87
CA MET A 201 12.39 14.33 -8.17
C MET A 201 11.43 15.52 -8.01
N LEU A 202 10.55 15.50 -7.01
CA LEU A 202 9.61 16.57 -6.72
C LEU A 202 10.31 17.83 -6.20
N ASP A 203 11.24 17.67 -5.26
CA ASP A 203 11.99 18.80 -4.67
C ASP A 203 12.77 19.55 -5.77
N ILE A 204 13.45 18.82 -6.66
CA ILE A 204 14.15 19.41 -7.81
C ILE A 204 13.17 20.17 -8.72
N LYS A 205 11.98 19.63 -8.96
CA LYS A 205 10.98 20.27 -9.85
C LYS A 205 10.37 21.51 -9.24
N ILE A 206 10.04 21.49 -7.95
CA ILE A 206 9.49 22.65 -7.23
C ILE A 206 10.52 23.78 -7.15
N LEU A 207 11.80 23.45 -6.89
CA LEU A 207 12.87 24.45 -6.84
C LEU A 207 13.15 25.12 -8.20
N ASN A 208 13.04 24.37 -9.30
CA ASN A 208 13.30 24.89 -10.65
C ASN A 208 12.11 25.63 -11.29
N ASN A 209 10.89 25.48 -10.74
CA ASN A 209 9.66 26.13 -11.23
C ASN A 209 9.18 27.28 -10.31
N ARG A 210 9.99 27.68 -9.32
CA ARG A 210 9.86 28.94 -8.57
C ARG A 210 10.77 29.99 -9.16
#